data_AF-A0A1H5ZUS7-F1
#
_entry.id   AF-A0A1H5ZUS7-F1
#
_cell.length_a   1.000
_cell.length_b   1.000
_cell.length_c   1.000
_cell.angle_alpha   90.00
_cell.angle_beta   90.00
_cell.angle_gamma   90.00
#
_symmetry.space_group_name_H-M   'P 1'
#
loop_
_entity.id
_entity.type
_entity.pdbx_description
1 polymer ?
#
loop_
_entity_poly.entity_id
_entity_poly.type
_entity_poly.pdbx_seq_one_letter_code
_entity_poly.pdbx_strand_id
1 'polypeptide(L)' 'MTVNVILILIAGALIIEGLAYALAPSLVERMLEALASMSLETRRTLGLLTAVTGVTILWIAL' A
#
# COMPACT_ATOMS: atom_id res chain seq x y z
N MET A 1 20.98 -0.25 6.89
CA MET A 1 20.48 0.09 5.54
C MET A 1 21.23 1.30 5.01
N THR A 2 21.64 1.31 3.75
CA THR A 2 22.23 2.49 3.11
C THR A 2 21.13 3.45 2.66
N VAL A 3 21.44 4.75 2.54
CA VAL A 3 20.50 5.79 2.10
C VAL A 3 19.89 5.46 0.73
N ASN A 4 20.65 4.83 -0.16
CA ASN A 4 20.20 4.42 -1.50
C ASN A 4 19.02 3.45 -1.47
N VAL A 5 18.99 2.50 -0.52
CA VAL A 5 17.89 1.52 -0.44
C VAL A 5 16.59 2.23 -0.05
N ILE A 6 16.65 3.21 0.86
CA ILE A 6 15.47 4.00 1.25
C ILE A 6 14.94 4.77 0.04
N LEU A 7 15.83 5.40 -0.75
CA LEU A 7 15.43 6.12 -1.96
C LEU A 7 14.77 5.20 -3.00
N ILE A 8 15.27 3.98 -3.17
CA ILE A 8 14.69 2.99 -4.09
C ILE A 8 13.28 2.59 -3.64
N LEU A 9 13.08 2.32 -2.34
CA LEU A 9 11.76 1.96 -1.80
C LEU A 9 10.74 3.10 -2.00
N ILE A 10 11.16 4.34 -1.75
CA ILE A 10 10.31 5.53 -1.95
C ILE A 10 10.00 5.71 -3.45
N ALA A 11 11.00 5.61 -4.32
CA ALA A 11 10.80 5.73 -5.76
C ALA A 11 9.84 4.67 -6.30
N GLY A 12 9.99 3.42 -5.88
CA GLY A 12 9.07 2.33 -6.24
C GLY A 12 7.64 2.61 -5.80
N ALA A 13 7.44 3.07 -4.56
CA ALA A 13 6.12 3.44 -4.06
C ALA A 13 5.48 4.56 -4.89
N LEU A 14 6.23 5.63 -5.20
CA LEU A 14 5.74 6.74 -6.02
C LEU A 14 5.38 6.33 -7.44
N ILE A 15 6.16 5.44 -8.06
CA ILE A 15 5.87 4.92 -9.40
C ILE A 15 4.56 4.12 -9.37
N ILE A 16 4.40 3.20 -8.42
CA ILE A 16 3.19 2.35 -8.33
C ILE A 16 1.95 3.22 -8.06
N GLU A 17 2.00 4.13 -7.09
CA GLU A 17 0.90 5.04 -6.78
C GLU A 17 0.57 5.95 -7.96
N GLY A 18 1.58 6.55 -8.61
CA GLY A 18 1.38 7.40 -9.78
C GLY A 18 0.74 6.66 -10.96
N LEU A 19 1.14 5.42 -11.20
CA LEU A 19 0.53 4.56 -12.22
C LEU A 19 -0.91 4.21 -11.88
N ALA A 20 -1.23 3.92 -10.60
CA ALA A 20 -2.60 3.68 -10.17
C ALA A 20 -3.50 4.88 -10.49
N TYR A 21 -3.02 6.10 -10.21
CA TYR A 21 -3.76 7.34 -10.52
C TYR A 21 -3.86 7.61 -12.03
N ALA A 22 -2.79 7.39 -12.79
CA ALA A 22 -2.75 7.71 -14.22
C ALA A 22 -3.52 6.70 -15.08
N LEU A 23 -3.46 5.40 -14.74
CA LEU A 23 -3.99 4.31 -15.57
C LEU A 23 -5.37 3.83 -15.12
N ALA A 24 -5.68 3.90 -13.82
CA ALA A 24 -6.92 3.37 -13.27
C ALA A 24 -7.55 4.29 -12.20
N PRO A 25 -7.79 5.58 -12.49
CA PRO A 25 -8.32 6.53 -11.50
C PRO A 25 -9.67 6.09 -10.92
N SER A 26 -10.56 5.52 -11.76
CA SER A 26 -11.87 5.05 -11.32
C SER A 26 -11.82 3.81 -10.41
N LEU A 27 -10.74 3.03 -10.46
CA LEU A 27 -10.53 1.94 -9.51
C LEU A 27 -10.17 2.49 -8.14
N VAL A 28 -9.29 3.49 -8.09
CA VAL A 28 -8.89 4.16 -6.85
C VAL A 28 -10.10 4.77 -6.16
N GLU A 29 -10.95 5.48 -6.89
CA GLU A 29 -12.20 6.04 -6.36
C GLU A 29 -13.09 4.95 -5.73
N ARG A 30 -13.36 3.85 -6.45
CA ARG A 30 -14.18 2.73 -5.95
C ARG A 30 -13.56 2.07 -4.72
N MET A 31 -12.23 1.93 -4.67
CA MET A 31 -11.55 1.38 -3.51
C MET A 31 -11.69 2.30 -2.30
N LEU A 32 -11.57 3.62 -2.50
CA LEU A 32 -11.76 4.60 -1.45
C LEU A 32 -13.21 4.62 -0.94
N GLU A 33 -14.20 4.52 -1.82
CA GLU A 33 -15.61 4.38 -1.45
C GLU A 33 -15.87 3.11 -0.63
N ALA A 34 -15.32 1.97 -1.07
CA ALA A 34 -15.41 0.71 -0.34
C ALA A 34 -14.79 0.83 1.06
N LEU A 35 -13.57 1.38 1.16
CA LEU A 35 -12.92 1.65 2.45
C LEU A 35 -13.74 2.61 3.32
N ALA A 36 -14.32 3.66 2.73
CA ALA A 36 -15.14 4.64 3.42
C ALA A 36 -16.47 4.07 3.94
N SER A 37 -16.97 2.97 3.35
CA SER A 37 -18.15 2.25 3.85
C SER A 37 -17.87 1.33 5.04
N MET A 38 -16.60 0.98 5.30
CA MET A 38 -16.22 0.07 6.40
C MET A 38 -16.26 0.78 7.75
N SER A 39 -16.52 0.04 8.83
CA SER A 39 -16.35 0.54 10.21
C SER A 39 -14.88 0.87 10.50
N LEU A 40 -14.64 1.74 11.48
CA LEU A 40 -13.28 2.12 11.88
C LEU A 40 -12.45 0.92 12.32
N GLU A 41 -13.06 -0.02 13.04
CA GLU A 41 -12.39 -1.25 13.49
C GLU A 41 -11.94 -2.10 12.29
N THR A 42 -12.83 -2.34 11.32
CA THR A 42 -12.50 -3.11 10.11
C THR A 42 -11.36 -2.46 9.32
N ARG A 43 -11.35 -1.12 9.17
CA ARG A 43 -10.25 -0.40 8.51
C ARG A 43 -8.91 -0.59 9.23
N ARG A 44 -8.91 -0.56 10.57
CA ARG A 44 -7.70 -0.79 11.38
C ARG A 44 -7.19 -2.21 11.21
N THR A 45 -8.08 -3.20 11.26
CA THR A 45 -7.75 -4.61 11.07
C THR A 45 -7.19 -4.85 9.67
N LEU A 46 -7.80 -4.29 8.63
CA LEU A 46 -7.29 -4.36 7.26
C LEU A 46 -5.88 -3.77 7.15
N GLY A 47 -5.65 -2.58 7.72
CA GLY A 47 -4.33 -1.96 7.74
C GLY A 47 -3.27 -2.80 8.45
N LEU A 48 -3.62 -3.40 9.59
CA LEU A 48 -2.73 -4.30 10.33
C LEU A 48 -2.41 -5.57 9.54
N LEU A 49 -3.41 -6.19 8.89
CA LEU A 49 -3.20 -7.35 8.04
C LEU A 49 -2.29 -7.05 6.86
N THR A 50 -2.47 -5.91 6.20
CA THR A 50 -1.59 -5.45 5.12
C THR A 50 -0.15 -5.26 5.61
N ALA A 51 0.04 -4.63 6.77
CA ALA A 51 1.37 -4.42 7.36
C ALA A 51 2.05 -5.75 7.74
N VAL A 52 1.34 -6.65 8.42
CA VAL A 52 1.87 -7.98 8.81
C VAL A 52 2.22 -8.81 7.57
N THR A 53 1.39 -8.76 6.53
CA THR A 53 1.67 -9.45 5.27
C THR A 53 2.95 -8.91 4.63
N GLY A 54 3.12 -7.58 4.55
CA GLY A 54 4.33 -6.96 4.01
C GLY A 54 5.59 -7.34 4.80
N VAL A 55 5.53 -7.33 6.12
CA VAL A 55 6.63 -7.79 6.99
C VAL A 55 6.94 -9.27 6.76
N THR A 56 5.92 -10.11 6.62
CA THR A 56 6.09 -11.55 6.37
C THR A 56 6.77 -11.80 5.02
N ILE A 57 6.35 -11.11 3.95
CA ILE A 57 6.99 -11.21 2.63
C ILE A 57 8.45 -10.75 2.71
N LEU A 58 8.72 -9.61 3.35
CA LEU A 58 10.08 -9.11 3.52
C LEU A 58 10.94 -10.09 4.29
N TRP A 59 10.42 -10.71 5.35
CA TRP A 59 11.15 -11.71 6.14
C TRP A 59 11.48 -12.95 5.33
N ILE A 60 10.56 -13.44 4.49
CA ILE A 60 10.82 -14.60 3.61
C ILE A 60 11.86 -14.27 2.53
N ALA A 61 11.92 -13.02 2.07
CA ALA A 61 12.83 -12.59 1.00
C ALA A 61 14.26 -12.26 1.48
N LEU A 62 14.46 -12.04 2.77
CA LEU A 62 15.75 -11.73 3.40
C LEU A 62 16.46 -12.99 3.91
#